data_AF-A0A9D8HJB0-F1
#
_entry.id   AF-A0A9D8HJB0-F1
#
_cell.length_a   1.000
_cell.length_b   1.000
_cell.length_c   1.000
_cell.angle_alpha   90.00
_cell.angle_beta   90.00
_cell.angle_gamma   90.00
#
_symmetry.space_group_name_H-M   'P 1'
#
loop_
_entity.id
_entity.type
_entity.pdbx_description
1 polymer ?
#
loop_
_entity_poly.entity_id
_entity_poly.type
_entity_poly.pdbx_seq_one_letter_code
_entity_poly.pdbx_strand_id
1 'polypeptide(L)'
;MAEAVGAEIVSVDSMQVYRGMDLGTAKPSPAQQRRVPHHLIDLADPGEAFTVAEFQRAGRRVLADLAARGVPALIVGGSGLHFRALVDPLEFPPHDPEVRRAVESLAP
;
A
#
# COMPACT_ATOMS: atom_id res chain seq x y z
N MET A 1 3.58 -15.40 13.55
CA MET A 1 4.69 -15.55 12.58
C MET A 1 5.64 -14.36 12.67
N ALA A 2 5.22 -13.13 12.38
CA ALA A 2 6.12 -11.96 12.37
C ALA A 2 6.96 -11.79 13.66
N GLU A 3 6.33 -11.84 14.85
CA GLU A 3 7.05 -11.80 16.14
C GLU A 3 8.11 -12.90 16.28
N ALA A 4 7.81 -14.12 15.82
CA ALA A 4 8.70 -15.26 15.95
C ALA A 4 9.93 -15.18 15.03
N VAL A 5 9.85 -14.39 13.95
CA VAL A 5 10.95 -14.21 12.98
C VAL A 5 11.54 -12.80 13.01
N GLY A 6 11.12 -11.95 13.97
CA GLY A 6 11.55 -10.56 14.06
C GLY A 6 11.23 -9.72 12.82
N ALA A 7 10.16 -10.05 12.09
CA ALA A 7 9.78 -9.34 10.88
C ALA A 7 8.85 -8.15 11.17
N GLU A 8 8.89 -7.15 10.29
CA GLU A 8 7.91 -6.07 10.24
C GLU A 8 6.90 -6.34 9.10
N ILE A 9 5.65 -5.91 9.26
CA ILE A 9 4.58 -6.19 8.30
C ILE A 9 4.48 -5.06 7.28
N VAL A 10 4.48 -5.40 5.99
CA VAL A 10 4.17 -4.48 4.90
C VAL A 10 2.76 -4.80 4.40
N SER A 11 1.79 -3.95 4.74
CA SER A 11 0.39 -4.16 4.33
C SER A 11 0.23 -3.90 2.83
N VAL A 12 -0.42 -4.83 2.13
CA VAL A 12 -0.74 -4.76 0.70
C VAL A 12 -2.25 -4.86 0.53
N ASP A 13 -2.91 -3.78 0.91
CA ASP A 13 -4.35 -3.62 0.82
C ASP A 13 -4.66 -2.19 0.37
N SER A 14 -5.47 -2.04 -0.69
CA SER A 14 -5.81 -0.75 -1.26
C SER A 14 -6.72 0.13 -0.38
N MET A 15 -7.33 -0.43 0.66
CA MET A 15 -8.26 0.27 1.54
C MET A 15 -7.65 0.60 2.90
N GLN A 16 -6.71 -0.21 3.40
CA GLN A 16 -6.03 0.06 4.67
C GLN A 16 -5.08 1.27 4.63
N VAL A 17 -4.76 1.79 3.43
CA VAL A 17 -3.98 3.02 3.24
C VAL A 17 -4.69 4.27 3.77
N TYR A 18 -6.00 4.25 3.96
CA TYR A 18 -6.78 5.43 4.33
C TYR A 18 -6.96 5.60 5.84
N ARG A 19 -6.71 6.82 6.33
CA ARG A 19 -6.83 7.19 7.75
C ARG A 19 -8.26 7.12 8.25
N GLY A 20 -8.43 6.62 9.48
CA GLY A 20 -9.74 6.54 10.15
C GLY A 20 -10.72 5.51 9.55
N MET A 21 -10.38 4.85 8.45
CA MET A 21 -11.18 3.78 7.86
C MET A 21 -10.83 2.42 8.50
N ASP A 22 -11.02 2.26 9.81
CA ASP A 22 -10.45 1.11 10.53
C ASP A 22 -11.36 -0.13 10.53
N LEU A 23 -12.64 0.04 10.91
CA LEU A 23 -13.57 -1.09 11.07
C LEU A 23 -13.94 -1.74 9.72
N GLY A 24 -14.29 -0.91 8.73
CA GLY A 24 -14.73 -1.39 7.42
C GLY A 24 -13.63 -2.03 6.56
N THR A 25 -12.36 -1.77 6.89
CA THR A 25 -11.20 -2.31 6.16
C THR A 25 -10.48 -3.40 6.92
N ALA A 26 -11.04 -3.81 8.09
CA ALA A 26 -10.42 -4.75 9.02
C ALA A 26 -8.96 -4.40 9.34
N LYS A 27 -8.66 -3.10 9.51
CA LYS A 27 -7.31 -2.63 9.81
C LYS A 27 -6.83 -3.23 11.13
N PRO A 28 -5.55 -3.64 11.24
CA PRO A 28 -5.00 -4.11 12.50
C PRO A 28 -5.25 -3.11 13.62
N SER A 29 -5.77 -3.59 14.75
CA SER A 29 -6.02 -2.74 15.91
C SER A 29 -4.72 -2.12 16.45
N PRO A 30 -4.77 -1.00 17.18
CA PRO A 30 -3.59 -0.41 17.80
C PRO A 30 -2.81 -1.38 18.70
N ALA A 31 -3.50 -2.34 19.33
CA ALA A 31 -2.85 -3.38 20.12
C ALA A 31 -2.02 -4.34 19.26
N GLN A 32 -2.51 -4.70 18.07
CA GLN A 32 -1.77 -5.53 17.11
C GLN A 32 -0.61 -4.75 16.48
N GLN A 33 -0.80 -3.48 16.12
CA GLN A 33 0.25 -2.63 15.57
C GLN A 33 1.39 -2.36 16.56
N ARG A 34 1.12 -2.34 17.87
CA ARG A 34 2.17 -2.23 18.91
C ARG A 34 3.00 -3.49 19.06
N ARG A 35 2.46 -4.67 18.72
CA ARG A 35 3.19 -5.94 18.81
C ARG A 35 4.16 -6.12 17.66
N VAL A 36 3.77 -5.68 16.47
CA VAL A 36 4.58 -5.73 15.25
C VAL A 36 4.34 -4.46 14.45
N PRO A 37 5.39 -3.72 14.04
CA PRO A 37 5.24 -2.58 13.16
C PRO A 37 4.52 -2.95 11.87
N HIS A 38 3.50 -2.17 11.50
CA HIS A 38 2.77 -2.28 10.24
C HIS A 38 3.04 -1.05 9.39
N HIS A 39 3.49 -1.28 8.17
CA HIS A 39 3.74 -0.26 7.16
C HIS A 39 2.62 -0.20 6.14
N LEU A 40 2.55 0.91 5.42
CA LEU A 40 1.60 1.19 4.34
C LEU A 40 0.12 1.20 4.76
N ILE A 41 -0.13 1.50 6.02
CA ILE A 41 -1.45 1.87 6.53
C ILE A 41 -1.45 3.36 6.86
N ASP A 42 -2.63 3.99 6.86
CA ASP A 42 -2.78 5.39 7.30
C ASP A 42 -1.88 6.39 6.54
N LEU A 43 -1.72 6.20 5.23
CA LEU A 43 -0.91 7.04 4.34
C LEU A 43 -1.66 8.24 3.74
N ALA A 44 -2.97 8.10 3.50
CA ALA A 44 -3.79 9.10 2.83
C ALA A 44 -5.09 9.38 3.60
N ASP A 45 -5.68 10.56 3.42
CA ASP A 45 -6.96 10.88 4.03
C ASP A 45 -8.14 10.37 3.18
N PRO A 46 -9.28 10.00 3.79
CA PRO A 46 -10.47 9.62 3.03
C PRO A 46 -10.93 10.77 2.13
N GLY A 47 -10.92 10.55 0.81
CA GLY A 47 -11.25 11.55 -0.20
C GLY A 47 -10.06 11.96 -1.08
N GLU A 48 -8.84 11.64 -0.65
CA GLU A 48 -7.66 11.75 -1.51
C GLU A 48 -7.55 10.52 -2.41
N ALA A 49 -7.13 10.70 -3.66
CA ALA A 49 -6.80 9.57 -4.50
C ALA A 49 -5.44 9.01 -4.08
N PHE A 50 -5.36 7.69 -3.83
CA PHE A 50 -4.10 7.00 -3.60
C PHE A 50 -3.86 5.95 -4.70
N THR A 51 -2.95 6.25 -5.61
CA THR A 51 -2.69 5.44 -6.80
C THR A 51 -1.75 4.28 -6.50
N VAL A 52 -1.80 3.23 -7.34
CA VAL A 52 -0.84 2.12 -7.28
C VAL A 52 0.61 2.60 -7.49
N ALA A 53 0.84 3.66 -8.25
CA ALA A 53 2.16 4.24 -8.45
C ALA A 53 2.69 4.89 -7.15
N GLU A 54 1.81 5.57 -6.39
CA GLU A 54 2.15 6.09 -5.06
C GLU A 54 2.42 4.96 -4.07
N PHE A 55 1.56 3.93 -4.07
CA PHE A 55 1.76 2.72 -3.26
C PHE A 55 3.12 2.06 -3.57
N GLN A 56 3.46 1.90 -4.85
CA GLN A 56 4.74 1.35 -5.29
C GLN A 56 5.92 2.15 -4.72
N ARG A 57 5.89 3.48 -4.82
CA ARG A 57 6.95 4.34 -4.29
C ARG A 57 7.05 4.23 -2.77
N ALA A 58 5.94 4.29 -2.06
CA ALA A 58 5.91 4.18 -0.60
C ALA A 58 6.42 2.81 -0.14
N GLY A 59 5.92 1.73 -0.72
CA GLY A 59 6.30 0.37 -0.35
C GLY A 59 7.75 0.04 -0.70
N ARG A 60 8.26 0.45 -1.86
CA ARG A 60 9.68 0.26 -2.20
C ARG A 60 10.61 1.02 -1.25
N ARG A 61 10.22 2.20 -0.76
CA ARG A 61 10.98 2.92 0.28
C ARG A 61 11.02 2.14 1.59
N VAL A 62 9.87 1.61 2.04
CA VAL A 62 9.79 0.78 3.24
C VAL A 62 10.66 -0.48 3.11
N LEU A 63 10.55 -1.19 1.97
CA LEU A 63 11.35 -2.40 1.73
C LEU A 63 12.85 -2.10 1.72
N ALA A 64 13.26 -0.97 1.13
CA ALA A 64 14.66 -0.54 1.14
C ALA A 64 15.16 -0.20 2.56
N ASP A 65 14.36 0.49 3.37
CA ASP A 65 14.67 0.78 4.78
C ASP A 65 14.82 -0.51 5.59
N LEU A 66 13.86 -1.44 5.47
CA LEU A 66 13.90 -2.72 6.17
C LEU A 66 15.14 -3.54 5.78
N ALA A 67 15.46 -3.58 4.49
CA ALA A 67 16.67 -4.25 4.00
C ALA A 67 17.94 -3.60 4.57
N ALA A 68 18.02 -2.26 4.62
CA ALA A 68 19.15 -1.54 5.19
C ALA A 68 19.32 -1.80 6.70
N ARG A 69 18.21 -1.99 7.43
CA ARG A 69 18.21 -2.35 8.86
C ARG A 69 18.40 -3.85 9.12
N GLY A 70 18.45 -4.70 8.08
CA GLY A 70 18.53 -6.15 8.22
C GLY A 70 17.26 -6.79 8.81
N VAL A 71 16.12 -6.11 8.72
CA VAL A 71 14.84 -6.57 9.25
C VAL A 71 14.05 -7.29 8.15
N PRO A 72 13.58 -8.54 8.36
CA PRO A 72 12.76 -9.21 7.37
C PRO A 72 11.42 -8.50 7.15
N ALA A 73 11.03 -8.32 5.88
CA ALA A 73 9.72 -7.80 5.51
C ALA A 73 8.73 -8.95 5.33
N LEU A 74 7.63 -8.95 6.09
CA LEU A 74 6.50 -9.85 5.88
C LEU A 74 5.40 -9.11 5.11
N ILE A 75 5.27 -9.39 3.82
CA ILE A 75 4.25 -8.79 2.96
C ILE A 75 2.93 -9.53 3.16
N VAL A 76 1.87 -8.81 3.57
CA VAL A 76 0.56 -9.38 3.92
C VAL A 76 -0.55 -8.56 3.27
N GLY A 77 -1.55 -9.20 2.68
CA GLY A 77 -2.74 -8.52 2.13
C GLY A 77 -3.38 -9.27 0.97
N GLY A 78 -4.34 -8.63 0.30
CA GLY A 78 -5.15 -9.23 -0.77
C GLY A 78 -5.10 -8.50 -2.12
N SER A 79 -4.45 -7.34 -2.21
CA SER A 79 -4.46 -6.53 -3.43
C SER A 79 -3.38 -6.98 -4.43
N GLY A 80 -3.72 -7.91 -5.31
CA GLY A 80 -2.77 -8.53 -6.26
C GLY A 80 -1.95 -7.53 -7.11
N LEU A 81 -2.58 -6.48 -7.64
CA LEU A 81 -1.86 -5.44 -8.40
C LEU A 81 -0.86 -4.67 -7.53
N HIS A 82 -1.22 -4.38 -6.27
CA HIS A 82 -0.36 -3.67 -5.33
C HIS A 82 0.82 -4.54 -4.92
N PHE A 83 0.61 -5.84 -4.72
CA PHE A 83 1.67 -6.80 -4.47
C PHE A 83 2.68 -6.82 -5.63
N ARG A 84 2.20 -6.99 -6.87
CA ARG A 84 3.03 -6.96 -8.07
C ARG A 84 3.77 -5.64 -8.22
N ALA A 85 3.16 -4.51 -7.88
CA ALA A 85 3.84 -3.22 -7.92
C ALA A 85 5.09 -3.17 -7.04
N LEU A 86 5.12 -3.91 -5.92
CA LEU A 86 6.29 -4.00 -5.03
C LEU A 86 7.37 -4.94 -5.57
N VAL A 87 6.98 -6.10 -6.09
CA VAL A 87 7.94 -7.19 -6.40
C VAL A 87 8.34 -7.28 -7.88
N ASP A 88 7.50 -6.81 -8.79
CA ASP A 88 7.74 -6.83 -10.24
C ASP A 88 8.25 -5.46 -10.72
N PRO A 89 8.97 -5.40 -11.86
CA PRO A 89 9.37 -4.15 -12.50
C PRO A 89 8.20 -3.53 -13.30
N LEU A 90 7.09 -3.23 -12.62
CA LEU A 90 5.97 -2.53 -13.25
C LEU A 90 6.24 -1.03 -13.39
N GLU A 91 5.87 -0.48 -14.54
CA GLU A 91 5.85 0.95 -14.83
C GLU A 91 4.41 1.44 -14.96
N PHE A 92 4.12 2.58 -14.36
CA PHE A 92 2.81 3.20 -14.39
C PHE A 92 2.91 4.58 -15.06
N PRO A 93 2.30 4.79 -16.24
CA PRO A 93 2.29 6.08 -16.89
C PRO A 93 1.46 7.10 -16.07
N PRO A 94 1.73 8.40 -16.21
CA PRO A 94 0.99 9.44 -15.51
C PRO A 94 -0.48 9.47 -15.95
N HIS A 95 -1.36 9.89 -15.03
CA HIS A 95 -2.76 10.12 -15.31
C HIS A 95 -2.96 11.50 -15.97
N ASP A 96 -3.62 11.53 -17.12
CA ASP A 96 -4.00 12.77 -17.83
C ASP A 96 -5.53 12.96 -17.79
N PRO A 97 -6.04 13.93 -17.02
CA PRO A 97 -7.47 14.21 -16.92
C PRO A 97 -8.11 14.71 -18.22
N GLU A 98 -7.36 15.33 -19.13
CA GLU A 98 -7.88 15.81 -20.42
C GLU A 98 -8.08 14.65 -21.37
N VAL A 99 -7.11 13.75 -21.45
CA VAL A 99 -7.23 12.49 -22.21
C VAL A 99 -8.40 11.67 -21.68
N ARG A 100 -8.53 11.54 -20.35
CA ARG A 100 -9.66 10.83 -19.73
C ARG A 100 -11.00 11.43 -20.15
N ARG A 101 -11.18 12.74 -20.01
CA ARG A 101 -12.42 13.43 -20.39
C ARG A 101 -12.74 13.29 -21.88
N ALA A 102 -11.72 13.39 -22.73
CA ALA A 102 -11.89 13.20 -24.17
C ALA A 102 -12.42 11.79 -24.48
N VAL A 103 -11.85 10.75 -23.86
CA VAL A 103 -12.29 9.36 -24.04
C VAL A 103 -13.69 9.13 -23.47
N GLU A 104 -14.00 9.65 -22.29
CA GLU A 104 -15.33 9.54 -21.67
C GLU A 104 -16.42 10.20 -22.54
N SER A 105 -16.10 11.28 -23.25
CA SER A 105 -17.03 11.95 -24.18
C SER A 105 -17.29 11.18 -25.48
N LEU A 106 -16.49 10.16 -25.80
CA LEU A 106 -16.67 9.29 -26.97
C LEU A 106 -17.54 8.07 -26.65
N ALA A 107 -17.83 7.80 -25.37
CA ALA A 107 -18.71 6.72 -24.97
C ALA A 107 -20.18 7.11 -25.24
N PRO A 108 -20.97 6.25 -25.91
CA PRO A 108 -22.37 6.51 -26.22
C PRO A 108 -23.28 6.54 -24.99
#